data_AF-A0A1C9C9K5-F1
#
_entry.id   AF-A0A1C9C9K5-F1
#
_cell.length_a   1.000
_cell.length_b   1.000
_cell.length_c   1.000
_cell.angle_alpha   90.00
_cell.angle_beta   90.00
_cell.angle_gamma   90.00
#
_symmetry.space_group_name_H-M   'P 1'
#
loop_
_entity.id
_entity.type
_entity.pdbx_description
1 polymer ?
#
loop_
_entity_poly.entity_id
_entity_poly.type
_entity_poly.pdbx_seq_one_letter_code
_entity_poly.pdbx_strand_id
1 'polypeptide(L)' 'MYIFWDNVSKFPKFLLSVMLGFFLTTFRGIFRLLTDKKNIFFIILIFTLVSIIYSILKLMLALN' A
#
# COMPACT_ATOMS: atom_id res chain seq x y z
N MET A 1 -26.51 -12.56 28.08
CA MET A 1 -26.50 -11.37 27.18
C MET A 1 -25.15 -10.65 27.15
N TYR A 2 -24.45 -10.49 28.29
CA TYR A 2 -23.13 -9.84 28.35
C TYR A 2 -22.04 -10.53 27.50
N ILE A 3 -22.02 -11.87 27.47
CA ILE A 3 -21.02 -12.66 26.72
C ILE A 3 -21.10 -12.41 25.21
N PHE A 4 -22.30 -12.22 24.66
CA PHE A 4 -22.48 -11.97 23.22
C PHE A 4 -21.85 -10.64 22.82
N TRP A 5 -22.19 -9.57 23.54
CA TRP A 5 -21.66 -8.23 23.27
C TRP A 5 -20.14 -8.13 23.52
N ASP A 6 -19.63 -8.85 24.53
CA ASP A 6 -18.19 -8.97 24.78
C ASP A 6 -17.45 -9.63 23.59
N ASN A 7 -17.99 -10.72 23.04
CA ASN A 7 -17.42 -11.37 21.85
C ASN A 7 -17.49 -10.50 20.60
N VAL A 8 -18.61 -9.79 20.39
CA VAL A 8 -18.76 -8.84 19.25
C VAL A 8 -17.72 -7.73 19.33
N SER A 9 -17.37 -7.25 20.53
CA SER A 9 -16.33 -6.22 20.69
C SER A 9 -14.90 -6.74 20.48
N LYS A 10 -14.67 -8.05 20.71
CA LYS A 10 -13.37 -8.70 20.54
C LYS A 10 -13.07 -9.06 19.09
N PHE A 11 -14.09 -9.38 18.30
CA PHE A 11 -13.92 -9.78 16.90
C PHE A 11 -13.24 -8.71 16.02
N PRO A 12 -13.59 -7.41 16.07
CA PRO A 12 -12.88 -6.37 15.33
C PRO A 12 -11.40 -6.27 15.71
N LYS A 13 -11.07 -6.43 17.01
CA LYS A 13 -9.68 -6.39 17.48
C LYS A 13 -8.88 -7.57 16.93
N PHE A 14 -9.47 -8.75 16.91
CA PHE A 14 -8.89 -9.93 16.27
C PHE A 14 -8.68 -9.72 14.77
N LEU A 15 -9.71 -9.25 14.06
CA LEU A 15 -9.64 -9.01 12.62
C LEU A 15 -8.54 -7.99 12.27
N LEU A 16 -8.46 -6.88 13.00
CA LEU A 16 -7.41 -5.88 12.82
C LEU A 16 -6.02 -6.46 13.10
N SER A 17 -5.87 -7.25 14.16
CA SER A 17 -4.59 -7.90 14.48
C SER A 17 -4.14 -8.86 13.38
N VAL A 18 -5.04 -9.67 12.84
CA VAL A 18 -4.76 -10.60 11.73
C VAL A 18 -4.43 -9.82 10.45
N MET A 19 -5.23 -8.80 10.11
CA MET A 19 -4.98 -7.96 8.94
C MET A 19 -3.60 -7.29 9.03
N LEU A 20 -3.27 -6.67 10.17
CA LEU A 20 -1.97 -6.05 10.37
C LEU A 20 -0.83 -7.06 10.26
N GLY A 21 -0.94 -8.21 10.91
CA GLY A 21 0.07 -9.28 10.81
C GLY A 21 0.25 -9.79 9.38
N PHE A 22 -0.85 -10.00 8.66
CA PHE A 22 -0.84 -10.42 7.26
C PHE A 22 -0.19 -9.38 6.34
N PHE A 23 -0.55 -8.10 6.48
CA PHE A 23 0.04 -7.04 5.65
C PHE A 23 1.52 -6.81 5.97
N LEU A 24 1.91 -6.83 7.24
CA LEU A 24 3.31 -6.68 7.63
C LEU A 24 4.19 -7.81 7.09
N THR A 25 3.70 -9.04 7.11
CA THR A 25 4.43 -10.19 6.57
C THR A 25 4.47 -10.17 5.05
N THR A 26 3.35 -9.89 4.39
CA THR A 26 3.25 -9.79 2.92
C THR A 26 4.12 -8.66 2.37
N PHE A 27 4.12 -7.50 3.01
CA PHE A 27 4.89 -6.34 2.56
C PHE A 27 6.35 -6.32 3.03
N ARG A 28 6.81 -7.33 3.78
CA ARG A 28 8.20 -7.42 4.24
C ARG A 28 9.21 -7.34 3.09
N GLY A 29 8.90 -7.96 1.95
CA GLY A 29 9.73 -7.88 0.74
C GLY A 29 9.78 -6.46 0.17
N ILE A 30 8.67 -5.74 0.18
CA ILE A 30 8.58 -4.34 -0.26
C ILE A 30 9.41 -3.44 0.65
N PHE A 31 9.30 -3.59 1.98
CA PHE A 31 10.12 -2.82 2.92
C PHE A 31 11.62 -3.06 2.74
N ARG A 32 12.03 -4.29 2.39
CA ARG A 32 13.43 -4.59 2.07
C ARG A 32 13.91 -3.84 0.83
N LEU A 33 13.09 -3.77 -0.23
CA LEU A 33 13.42 -3.02 -1.44
C LEU A 33 13.53 -1.52 -1.16
N LEU A 34 12.70 -0.98 -0.26
CA LEU A 34 12.72 0.42 0.15
C LEU A 34 13.88 0.80 1.10
N THR A 35 14.70 -0.15 1.54
CA THR A 35 15.84 0.14 2.42
C THR A 35 17.09 0.53 1.63
N ASP A 36 17.24 0.04 0.40
CA ASP A 36 18.40 0.34 -0.44
C ASP A 36 18.17 1.64 -1.23
N LYS A 37 19.09 2.60 -1.07
CA LYS A 37 19.01 3.91 -1.74
C LYS A 37 18.97 3.80 -3.27
N LYS A 38 19.62 2.80 -3.86
CA LYS A 38 19.59 2.56 -5.32
C LYS A 38 18.21 2.10 -5.76
N ASN A 39 17.59 1.20 -5.01
CA ASN A 39 16.23 0.73 -5.31
C ASN A 39 15.21 1.85 -5.18
N ILE A 40 15.33 2.69 -4.14
CA ILE A 40 14.48 3.88 -3.98
C ILE A 40 14.63 4.81 -5.19
N PHE A 41 15.86 5.06 -5.64
CA PHE A 41 16.11 5.87 -6.83
C PHE A 41 15.42 5.30 -8.06
N PHE A 42 15.53 3.99 -8.30
CA PHE A 42 14.84 3.33 -9.42
C PHE A 42 13.31 3.42 -9.31
N ILE A 43 12.75 3.25 -8.11
CA ILE A 43 11.31 3.40 -7.89
C ILE A 43 10.86 4.82 -8.23
N ILE A 44 11.57 5.84 -7.76
CA ILE A 44 11.26 7.25 -8.06
C ILE A 44 11.36 7.50 -9.57
N LEU A 45 12.40 7.00 -10.23
CA LEU A 45 12.59 7.13 -11.67
C LEU A 45 11.46 6.50 -12.47
N ILE A 46 10.97 5.33 -12.07
CA ILE A 46 9.84 4.68 -12.74
C ILE A 46 8.56 5.51 -12.56
N PHE A 47 8.29 6.01 -11.35
CA PHE A 47 7.12 6.84 -11.08
C PHE A 47 7.16 8.17 -11.87
N THR A 48 8.32 8.81 -11.98
CA THR A 48 8.46 10.03 -12.78
C THR A 48 8.22 9.76 -14.26
N LEU A 49 8.79 8.68 -14.82
CA LEU A 49 8.56 8.30 -16.22
C LEU A 49 7.07 8.02 -16.49
N VAL A 50 6.39 7.26 -15.63
CA VAL A 50 4.95 6.98 -15.77
C VAL A 50 4.14 8.28 -15.72
N SER A 51 4.47 9.20 -14.80
CA SER A 51 3.79 10.50 -14.70
C SER A 51 3.99 11.37 -15.94
N ILE A 52 5.21 11.38 -16.50
CA ILE A 52 5.50 12.08 -17.76
C ILE A 52 4.68 11.50 -18.90
N ILE A 53 4.67 10.17 -19.05
CA ILE A 53 3.89 9.49 -20.10
C ILE A 53 2.40 9.81 -19.94
N TYR A 54 1.87 9.72 -18.72
CA TYR A 54 0.49 10.08 -18.43
C TYR A 54 0.18 11.54 -18.80
N SER A 55 1.08 12.46 -18.48
CA SER A 55 0.92 13.89 -18.82
C SER A 55 0.93 14.12 -20.34
N ILE A 56 1.80 13.43 -21.07
CA ILE A 56 1.83 13.48 -22.54
C ILE A 56 0.51 12.97 -23.12
N LEU A 57 0.03 11.81 -22.65
CA LEU A 57 -1.25 11.25 -23.09
C LEU A 57 -2.41 12.20 -22.77
N LYS A 58 -2.44 12.78 -21.57
CA LYS A 58 -3.44 13.77 -21.15
C LYS A 58 -3.48 14.97 -22.12
N LEU A 59 -2.33 15.50 -22.50
CA LEU A 59 -2.21 16.59 -23.49
C LEU A 59 -2.70 16.15 -24.87
N MET A 60 -2.34 14.94 -25.33
CA MET A 60 -2.77 14.41 -26.62
C MET A 60 -4.28 14.20 -26.71
N LEU A 61 -4.91 13.80 -25.61
CA LEU A 61 -6.36 13.58 -25.51
C LEU A 61 -7.14 14.88 -25.25
N ALA A 62 -6.47 16.03 -25.14
CA ALA A 62 -7.07 17.31 -24.75
C ALA A 62 -7.94 17.23 -23.48
N LEU A 63 -7.64 16.26 -22.60
CA LEU A 63 -8.24 16.15 -21.28
C LEU A 63 -7.56 17.22 -20.42
N ASN A 64 -8.05 18.45 -20.41
CA ASN A 64 -7.47 19.52 -19.59
C ASN A 64 -7.95 19.42 -18.14
#